data_AF-A0A7C5YZ63-F1
#
_entry.id   AF-A0A7C5YZ63-F1
#
_cell.length_a   1.000
_cell.length_b   1.000
_cell.length_c   1.000
_cell.angle_alpha   90.00
_cell.angle_beta   90.00
_cell.angle_gamma   90.00
#
_symmetry.space_group_name_H-M   'P 1'
#
loop_
_entity.id
_entity.type
_entity.pdbx_description
1 polymer ?
#
loop_
_entity_poly.entity_id
_entity_poly.type
_entity_poly.pdbx_seq_one_letter_code
_entity_poly.pdbx_strand_id
1 'polypeptide(L)'
;MKTKTKTTKKQRTSRWIRLLAWVIAPGLITGALVGLKLGWEELKASEFFQIKSIEVTGAKKVSKEEILFLSQLKPGMGIFDFDLGEAVKSIEEHPWVKKARVSRQLPEQVVIAVEEEEPIAIMI
;
A
#
# COMPACT_ATOMS: atom_id res chain seq x y z
N MET A 1 -18.40 57.93 -53.83
CA MET A 1 -17.25 57.75 -52.91
C MET A 1 -17.44 56.45 -52.12
N LYS A 2 -16.37 55.66 -51.95
CA LYS A 2 -16.28 54.31 -51.34
C LYS A 2 -16.79 54.31 -49.87
N THR A 3 -17.26 53.22 -49.22
CA THR A 3 -16.62 51.93 -48.88
C THR A 3 -17.68 50.97 -48.27
N LYS A 4 -17.86 49.75 -48.81
CA LYS A 4 -17.31 48.44 -48.36
C LYS A 4 -17.86 47.82 -47.05
N THR A 5 -18.77 46.86 -47.26
CA THR A 5 -18.70 45.43 -46.86
C THR A 5 -18.89 45.04 -45.38
N LYS A 6 -20.09 44.52 -45.10
CA LYS A 6 -20.41 43.71 -43.92
C LYS A 6 -19.69 42.35 -44.00
N THR A 7 -18.79 42.08 -43.07
CA THR A 7 -18.07 40.80 -42.92
C THR A 7 -18.81 39.86 -41.96
N THR A 8 -19.91 39.26 -42.40
CA THR A 8 -20.55 38.14 -41.71
C THR A 8 -19.90 36.81 -42.10
N LYS A 9 -18.79 36.46 -41.45
CA LYS A 9 -18.15 35.14 -41.65
C LYS A 9 -17.70 34.53 -40.32
N LYS A 10 -18.65 34.33 -39.39
CA LYS A 10 -18.39 33.76 -38.06
C LYS A 10 -19.38 32.65 -37.64
N GLN A 11 -19.85 31.81 -38.57
CA GLN A 11 -20.83 30.76 -38.21
C GLN A 11 -20.71 29.40 -38.91
N ARG A 12 -19.77 29.20 -39.86
CA ARG A 12 -19.78 27.99 -40.69
C ARG A 12 -18.74 26.92 -40.33
N THR A 13 -17.84 27.20 -39.37
CA THR A 13 -16.82 26.27 -38.91
C THR A 13 -17.20 25.51 -37.63
N SER A 14 -18.31 25.85 -36.98
CA SER A 14 -18.63 25.36 -35.63
C SER A 14 -19.22 23.94 -35.58
N ARG A 15 -19.94 23.48 -36.61
CA ARG A 15 -20.57 22.15 -36.59
C ARG A 15 -19.57 21.02 -36.83
N TRP A 16 -18.65 21.20 -37.77
CA TRP A 16 -17.65 20.19 -38.12
C TRP A 16 -16.57 20.04 -37.05
N ILE A 17 -16.15 21.14 -36.41
CA ILE A 17 -15.25 21.11 -35.26
C ILE A 17 -15.92 20.41 -34.06
N ARG A 18 -17.23 20.62 -33.84
CA ARG A 18 -18.00 19.92 -32.81
C ARG A 18 -18.15 18.43 -33.09
N LEU A 19 -18.34 18.04 -34.35
CA LEU A 19 -18.42 16.64 -34.76
C LEU A 19 -17.04 15.94 -34.66
N LEU A 20 -15.96 16.61 -35.10
CA LEU A 20 -14.59 16.10 -34.90
C LEU A 20 -14.24 15.97 -33.42
N ALA A 21 -14.61 16.96 -32.60
CA ALA A 21 -14.40 16.92 -31.17
C ALA A 21 -15.17 15.76 -30.50
N TRP A 22 -16.37 15.42 -30.98
CA TRP A 22 -17.13 14.26 -30.48
C TRP A 22 -16.49 12.90 -30.81
N VAL A 23 -15.58 12.83 -31.78
CA VAL A 23 -14.86 11.59 -32.13
C VAL A 23 -13.49 11.52 -31.47
N ILE A 24 -12.79 12.66 -31.36
CA ILE A 24 -11.42 12.72 -30.82
C ILE A 24 -11.43 12.81 -29.28
N ALA A 25 -12.39 13.53 -28.69
CA ALA A 25 -12.47 13.69 -27.24
C ALA A 25 -12.67 12.37 -26.49
N PRO A 26 -13.54 11.42 -26.92
CA PRO A 26 -13.66 10.13 -26.26
C PRO A 26 -12.35 9.36 -26.26
N GLY A 27 -11.60 9.36 -27.38
CA GLY A 27 -10.31 8.67 -27.50
C GLY A 27 -9.21 9.26 -26.61
N LEU A 28 -9.17 10.59 -26.46
CA LEU A 28 -8.26 11.24 -25.53
C LEU A 28 -8.65 10.97 -24.07
N ILE A 29 -9.95 10.94 -23.76
CA ILE A 29 -10.45 10.65 -22.42
C ILE A 29 -10.16 9.18 -22.06
N THR A 30 -10.44 8.22 -22.95
CA THR A 30 -10.12 6.81 -22.69
C THR A 30 -8.61 6.60 -22.61
N GLY A 31 -7.81 7.23 -23.48
CA GLY A 31 -6.36 7.19 -23.38
C GLY A 31 -5.83 7.75 -22.05
N ALA A 32 -6.37 8.88 -21.59
CA ALA A 32 -6.02 9.46 -20.30
C ALA A 32 -6.45 8.56 -19.13
N LEU A 33 -7.66 7.97 -19.17
CA LEU A 33 -8.15 7.06 -18.13
C LEU A 33 -7.32 5.77 -18.06
N VAL A 34 -6.95 5.19 -19.20
CA VAL A 34 -6.09 4.01 -19.27
C VAL A 34 -4.68 4.35 -18.78
N GLY A 35 -4.11 5.48 -19.19
CA GLY A 35 -2.82 5.95 -18.71
C GLY A 35 -2.80 6.22 -17.20
N LEU A 36 -3.85 6.84 -16.66
CA LEU A 36 -4.02 7.02 -15.21
C LEU A 36 -4.13 5.68 -14.48
N LYS A 37 -4.90 4.73 -15.01
CA LYS A 37 -5.04 3.41 -14.39
C LYS A 37 -3.71 2.67 -14.35
N LEU A 38 -2.96 2.63 -15.45
CA LEU A 38 -1.65 1.98 -15.51
C LEU A 38 -0.64 2.64 -14.57
N GLY A 39 -0.55 3.98 -14.57
CA GLY A 39 0.34 4.70 -13.65
C GLY A 39 -0.05 4.60 -12.17
N TRP A 40 -1.34 4.39 -11.87
CA TRP A 40 -1.83 4.25 -10.50
C TRP A 40 -1.52 2.88 -9.89
N GLU A 41 -1.50 1.82 -10.69
CA GLU A 41 -1.08 0.48 -10.25
C GLU A 41 0.44 0.45 -9.99
N GLU A 42 1.25 1.12 -10.80
CA GLU A 42 2.69 1.27 -10.57
C GLU A 42 3.01 2.01 -9.26
N LEU A 43 2.20 3.03 -8.91
CA LEU A 43 2.38 3.82 -7.68
C LEU A 43 1.90 3.08 -6.41
N LYS A 44 0.88 2.23 -6.51
CA LYS A 44 0.37 1.45 -5.38
C LYS A 44 1.26 0.27 -5.01
N ALA A 45 2.00 -0.27 -5.98
CA ALA A 45 2.79 -1.49 -5.80
C ALA A 45 4.23 -1.26 -5.28
N SER A 46 4.80 -0.06 -5.38
CA SER A 46 6.24 -0.05 -5.64
C SER A 46 7.19 -0.21 -4.44
N GLU A 47 7.02 0.44 -3.29
CA GLU A 47 8.07 0.40 -2.23
C GLU A 47 7.66 1.11 -0.92
N PHE A 48 6.71 2.05 -1.01
CA PHE A 48 6.42 2.97 0.10
C PHE A 48 5.80 2.30 1.33
N PHE A 49 5.01 1.24 1.15
CA PHE A 49 4.36 0.49 2.22
C PHE A 49 5.01 -0.88 2.46
N GLN A 50 6.26 -1.07 2.04
CA GLN A 50 7.01 -2.28 2.34
C GLN A 50 7.62 -2.20 3.73
N ILE A 51 7.65 -3.33 4.42
CA ILE A 51 8.32 -3.46 5.70
C ILE A 51 9.83 -3.25 5.48
N LYS A 52 10.40 -2.17 6.01
CA LYS A 52 11.86 -1.93 6.01
C LYS A 52 12.52 -2.40 7.29
N SER A 53 11.82 -2.27 8.42
CA SER A 53 12.35 -2.65 9.72
C SER A 53 11.30 -3.37 10.56
N ILE A 54 11.77 -4.38 11.29
CA ILE A 54 10.98 -5.13 12.26
C ILE A 54 11.70 -5.02 13.59
N GLU A 55 11.04 -4.42 14.58
CA GLU A 55 11.59 -4.24 15.90
C GLU A 55 10.97 -5.23 16.87
N VAL A 56 11.81 -6.03 17.53
CA VAL A 56 11.38 -7.00 18.55
C VAL A 56 11.79 -6.50 19.93
N THR A 57 10.81 -6.36 20.81
CA THR A 57 10.94 -5.88 22.18
C THR A 57 10.40 -6.91 23.18
N GLY A 58 10.96 -6.92 24.40
CA GLY A 58 10.52 -7.83 25.47
C GLY A 58 11.09 -9.26 25.41
N ALA A 59 11.76 -9.61 24.32
CA ALA A 59 12.53 -10.86 24.17
C ALA A 59 13.72 -10.90 25.15
N LYS A 60 13.73 -11.85 26.08
CA LYS A 60 14.82 -12.07 27.06
C LYS A 60 15.39 -13.48 26.95
N LYS A 61 14.55 -14.50 26.94
CA LYS A 61 14.92 -15.91 26.78
C LYS A 61 14.81 -16.37 25.34
N VAL A 62 13.74 -15.98 24.66
CA VAL A 62 13.54 -16.29 23.24
C VAL A 62 14.37 -15.30 22.43
N SER A 63 15.14 -15.79 21.45
CA SER A 63 15.92 -14.88 20.60
C SER A 63 15.00 -14.05 19.72
N LYS A 64 15.46 -12.85 19.34
CA LYS A 64 14.68 -11.96 18.47
C LYS A 64 14.50 -12.59 17.08
N GLU A 65 15.49 -13.34 16.63
CA GLU A 65 15.50 -14.08 15.37
C GLU A 65 14.45 -15.19 15.36
N GLU A 66 14.28 -15.91 16.48
CA GLU A 66 13.25 -16.93 16.62
C GLU A 66 11.85 -16.30 16.60
N ILE A 67 11.64 -15.20 17.34
CA ILE A 67 10.36 -14.47 17.32
C ILE A 67 10.05 -13.95 15.92
N LEU A 68 11.05 -13.43 15.22
CA LEU A 68 10.89 -12.96 13.84
C LEU A 68 10.52 -14.13 12.91
N PHE A 69 11.19 -15.27 13.06
CA PHE A 69 10.89 -16.48 12.30
C PHE A 69 9.45 -16.96 12.52
N LEU A 70 9.02 -17.04 13.77
CA LEU A 70 7.65 -17.41 14.16
C LEU A 70 6.61 -16.42 13.64
N SER A 71 6.92 -15.12 13.63
CA SER A 71 5.99 -14.11 13.11
C SER A 71 5.72 -14.22 11.60
N GLN A 72 6.57 -14.96 10.88
CA GLN A 72 6.58 -15.08 9.41
C GLN A 72 6.72 -13.74 8.67
N LEU A 73 7.06 -12.67 9.38
CA LEU A 73 7.27 -11.35 8.81
C LEU A 73 8.69 -11.22 8.27
N LYS A 74 8.80 -10.59 7.10
CA LYS A 74 10.09 -10.34 6.44
C LYS A 74 10.15 -8.92 5.89
N PRO A 75 11.34 -8.29 5.92
CA PRO A 75 11.55 -7.06 5.18
C PRO A 75 11.21 -7.25 3.69
N GLY A 76 10.61 -6.24 3.06
CA GLY A 76 10.16 -6.25 1.67
C GLY A 76 8.71 -6.71 1.46
N MET A 77 8.07 -7.34 2.46
CA MET A 77 6.63 -7.63 2.40
C MET A 77 5.81 -6.34 2.49
N GLY A 78 4.63 -6.29 1.88
CA GLY A 78 3.70 -5.19 2.10
C GLY A 78 3.15 -5.19 3.52
N ILE A 79 3.08 -4.01 4.14
CA ILE A 79 2.62 -3.85 5.53
C ILE A 79 1.16 -4.29 5.73
N PHE A 80 0.40 -4.41 4.64
CA PHE A 80 -1.00 -4.86 4.60
C PHE A 80 -1.17 -6.30 4.09
N ASP A 81 -0.09 -6.96 3.66
CA ASP A 81 -0.15 -8.29 3.02
C ASP A 81 -0.15 -9.44 4.03
N PHE A 82 -0.04 -9.15 5.32
CA PHE A 82 -0.04 -10.14 6.40
C PHE A 82 -1.12 -9.85 7.44
N ASP A 83 -1.62 -10.92 8.06
CA ASP A 83 -2.56 -10.83 9.16
C ASP A 83 -1.84 -10.65 10.51
N LEU A 84 -2.23 -9.62 11.27
CA LEU A 84 -1.63 -9.36 12.58
C LEU A 84 -1.99 -10.42 13.61
N GLY A 85 -3.21 -10.95 13.54
CA GLY A 85 -3.70 -11.98 14.45
C GLY A 85 -3.02 -13.32 14.21
N GLU A 86 -2.76 -13.69 12.96
CA GLU A 86 -1.97 -14.88 12.62
C GLU A 86 -0.52 -14.74 13.12
N ALA A 87 0.11 -13.59 12.88
CA ALA A 87 1.45 -13.33 13.39
C ALA A 87 1.52 -13.41 14.93
N VAL A 88 0.52 -12.84 15.64
CA VAL A 88 0.42 -12.95 17.11
C VAL A 88 0.28 -14.41 17.54
N LYS A 89 -0.66 -15.15 16.95
CA LYS A 89 -0.91 -16.56 17.30
C LYS A 89 0.35 -17.41 17.10
N SER A 90 1.03 -17.25 15.97
CA SER A 90 2.23 -18.05 15.67
C SER A 90 3.39 -17.76 16.63
N ILE A 91 3.47 -16.56 17.19
CA ILE A 91 4.48 -16.22 18.22
C ILE A 91 4.05 -16.78 19.58
N GLU A 92 2.76 -16.72 19.92
CA GLU A 92 2.19 -17.25 21.18
C GLU A 92 2.17 -18.79 21.25
N GLU A 93 2.35 -19.49 20.13
CA GLU A 93 2.57 -20.95 20.13
C GLU A 93 3.88 -21.37 20.81
N HIS A 94 4.83 -20.44 20.98
CA HIS A 94 6.10 -20.73 21.63
C HIS A 94 5.94 -20.85 23.16
N PRO A 95 6.39 -21.94 23.82
CA PRO A 95 6.10 -22.21 25.24
C PRO A 95 6.57 -21.15 26.24
N TRP A 96 7.59 -20.37 25.87
CA TRP A 96 8.11 -19.29 26.70
C TRP A 96 7.41 -17.95 26.49
N VAL A 97 6.51 -17.85 25.51
CA VAL A 97 5.75 -16.63 25.21
C VAL A 97 4.41 -16.72 25.91
N LYS A 98 4.17 -15.83 26.87
CA LYS A 98 2.87 -15.69 27.55
C LYS A 98 1.89 -14.90 26.70
N LYS A 99 2.39 -13.86 26.04
CA LYS A 99 1.58 -12.95 25.22
C LYS A 99 2.43 -12.25 24.18
N ALA A 100 1.88 -12.08 22.98
CA ALA A 100 2.48 -11.28 21.92
C ALA A 100 1.56 -10.14 21.47
N ARG A 101 2.16 -9.05 21.01
CA ARG A 101 1.46 -7.94 20.37
C ARG A 101 2.23 -7.49 19.16
N VAL A 102 1.62 -7.62 17.99
CA VAL A 102 2.15 -7.11 16.74
C VAL A 102 1.38 -5.86 16.36
N SER A 103 2.09 -4.78 16.03
CA SER A 103 1.49 -3.52 15.61
C SER A 103 2.24 -2.92 14.42
N ARG A 104 1.49 -2.27 13.53
CA ARG A 104 2.03 -1.59 12.35
C ARG A 104 2.39 -0.16 12.71
N GLN A 105 3.63 0.22 12.50
CA GLN A 105 4.07 1.62 12.51
C GLN A 105 4.23 2.07 11.06
N LEU A 106 3.16 2.67 10.54
CA LEU A 106 3.12 3.14 9.16
C LEU A 106 4.19 4.23 8.93
N PRO A 107 4.75 4.32 7.71
CA PRO A 107 4.40 3.52 6.53
C PRO A 107 5.14 2.18 6.40
N GLU A 108 6.25 1.97 7.11
CA GLU A 108 7.27 0.95 6.73
C GLU A 108 7.83 0.11 7.88
N GLN A 109 7.30 0.23 9.10
CA GLN A 109 7.82 -0.46 10.28
C GLN A 109 6.78 -1.38 10.95
N VAL A 110 7.24 -2.50 11.48
CA VAL A 110 6.44 -3.38 12.34
C VAL A 110 7.11 -3.54 13.69
N VAL A 111 6.32 -3.44 14.76
CA VAL A 111 6.80 -3.62 16.13
C VAL A 111 6.13 -4.86 16.72
N ILE A 112 6.97 -5.78 17.19
CA ILE A 112 6.59 -7.00 17.91
C ILE A 112 7.00 -6.82 19.37
N ALA A 113 6.00 -6.79 20.26
CA ALA A 113 6.21 -6.79 21.69
C ALA A 113 5.84 -8.16 22.26
N VAL A 114 6.76 -8.77 23.00
CA VAL A 114 6.60 -10.11 23.59
C VAL A 114 6.67 -10.01 25.11
N GLU A 115 5.72 -10.64 25.79
CA GLU A 115 5.74 -10.91 27.23
C GLU A 115 6.09 -12.39 27.43
N GLU A 116 7.19 -12.66 28.12
CA GLU A 116 7.64 -14.04 28.40
C GLU A 116 7.02 -14.60 29.69
N GLU A 117 6.80 -15.91 29.72
CA GLU A 117 6.40 -16.67 30.91
C GLU A 117 7.51 -16.65 31.98
N GLU A 118 7.13 -16.35 33.22
CA GLU A 118 7.98 -16.60 34.39
C GLU A 118 7.73 -18.03 34.88
N PRO A 119 8.69 -18.96 34.73
CA PRO A 119 8.46 -20.36 35.08
C PRO A 119 8.31 -20.49 36.60
N ILE A 120 7.10 -20.80 37.05
CA ILE A 120 6.79 -20.92 38.49
C ILE A 120 6.96 -22.33 39.06
N ALA A 121 7.27 -23.36 38.27
CA ALA A 121 7.65 -24.67 38.83
C ALA A 121 8.33 -25.57 37.80
N ILE A 122 9.49 -26.11 38.18
CA ILE A 122 9.99 -27.38 37.65
C ILE A 122 9.26 -28.46 38.46
N MET A 123 8.37 -29.24 37.84
CA MET A 123 7.90 -30.47 38.46
C MET A 123 9.04 -31.48 38.32
N ILE A 124 9.82 -31.61 39.40
CA ILE A 124 10.83 -32.67 39.59
C ILE A 124 10.16 -34.03 39.79
#